data_AF-A0A1S8B9U0-F1
#
_entry.id   AF-A0A1S8B9U0-F1
#
_cell.length_a   1.000
_cell.length_b   1.000
_cell.length_c   1.000
_cell.angle_alpha   90.00
_cell.angle_beta   90.00
_cell.angle_gamma   90.00
#
_symmetry.space_group_name_H-M   'P 1'
#
loop_
_entity.id
_entity.type
_entity.pdbx_description
1 polymer ?
#
loop_
_entity_poly.entity_id
_entity_poly.type
_entity_poly.pdbx_seq_one_letter_code
_entity_poly.pdbx_strand_id
1 'polypeptide(L)'
;MTSGILRSNIHRVAPPPGAQADCTRYSLVYFARPEDDVVLRVLEGSERIEEKVRETGQVLGREREERAVSAKEWILRRALARRTGGKWEDSTGTEEISRRMGGVSV
;
A
#
# COMPACT_ATOMS: atom_id res chain seq x y z
N MET A 1 2.46 11.95 -0.56
CA MET A 1 1.48 10.83 -0.69
C MET A 1 0.23 11.31 -1.41
N THR A 2 -0.43 10.46 -2.20
CA THR A 2 -1.51 10.89 -3.11
C THR A 2 -2.92 10.85 -2.52
N SER A 3 -3.09 10.82 -1.20
CA SER A 3 -4.41 10.74 -0.52
C SER A 3 -5.34 9.65 -1.11
N GLY A 4 -4.78 8.47 -1.40
CA GLY A 4 -5.50 7.34 -1.98
C GLY A 4 -6.08 7.56 -3.39
N ILE A 5 -5.63 8.56 -4.15
CA ILE A 5 -5.92 8.67 -5.60
C ILE A 5 -5.29 7.49 -6.33
N LEU A 6 -3.98 7.31 -6.14
CA LEU A 6 -3.27 6.12 -6.62
C LEU A 6 -3.51 4.97 -5.65
N ARG A 7 -3.99 3.84 -6.18
CA ARG A 7 -4.30 2.64 -5.41
C ARG A 7 -3.11 1.68 -5.38
N SER A 8 -2.75 1.23 -4.18
CA SER A 8 -1.81 0.12 -4.00
C SER A 8 -2.56 -1.22 -4.10
N ASN A 9 -2.72 -1.71 -5.33
CA ASN A 9 -3.53 -2.90 -5.60
C ASN A 9 -2.93 -4.21 -5.05
N ILE A 10 -3.80 -5.11 -4.61
CA ILE A 10 -3.44 -6.47 -4.19
C ILE A 10 -3.20 -7.33 -5.43
N HIS A 11 -2.04 -7.97 -5.49
CA HIS A 11 -1.66 -8.90 -6.55
C HIS A 11 -1.10 -10.19 -5.95
N ARG A 12 -1.20 -11.29 -6.69
CA ARG A 12 -0.65 -12.60 -6.32
C ARG A 12 -0.03 -13.27 -7.53
N VAL A 13 0.90 -14.18 -7.28
CA VAL A 13 1.48 -15.03 -8.31
C VAL A 13 0.77 -16.39 -8.27
N ALA A 14 0.14 -16.76 -9.39
CA ALA A 14 -0.55 -18.04 -9.53
C ALA A 14 0.37 -19.13 -10.13
N PRO A 15 0.00 -20.41 -9.98
CA PRO A 15 0.62 -21.49 -10.74
C PRO A 15 0.59 -21.19 -12.25
N PRO A 16 1.68 -21.46 -12.99
CA PRO A 16 1.70 -21.32 -14.43
C PRO A 16 0.65 -22.25 -15.09
N PRO A 17 -0.15 -21.75 -16.05
CA PRO A 17 -1.19 -22.54 -16.70
C PRO A 17 -0.64 -23.47 -17.80
N GLY A 18 -1.24 -24.64 -17.95
CA GLY A 18 -1.02 -25.55 -19.09
C GLY A 18 0.45 -25.92 -19.28
N ALA A 19 0.92 -25.89 -20.53
CA ALA A 19 2.30 -26.22 -20.89
C ALA A 19 3.37 -25.30 -20.26
N GLN A 20 2.99 -24.15 -19.69
CA GLN A 20 3.93 -23.32 -18.94
C GLN A 20 4.34 -23.95 -17.60
N ALA A 21 3.60 -24.95 -17.12
CA ALA A 21 3.93 -25.68 -15.89
C ALA A 21 5.27 -26.41 -15.96
N ASP A 22 5.70 -26.79 -17.16
CA ASP A 22 6.95 -27.51 -17.38
C ASP A 22 8.17 -26.57 -17.48
N CYS A 23 7.96 -25.25 -17.45
CA CYS A 23 9.00 -24.25 -17.58
C CYS A 23 9.33 -23.60 -16.23
N THR A 24 10.62 -23.39 -15.96
CA THR A 24 11.03 -22.58 -14.80
C THR A 24 10.79 -21.10 -15.07
N ARG A 25 10.05 -20.43 -14.17
CA ARG A 25 9.78 -18.99 -14.25
C ARG A 25 10.71 -18.21 -13.32
N TYR A 26 11.48 -17.29 -13.89
CA TYR A 26 12.29 -16.32 -13.14
C TYR A 26 11.56 -14.96 -13.08
N SER A 27 11.70 -14.24 -11.98
CA SER A 27 11.20 -12.87 -11.84
C SER A 27 12.20 -12.01 -11.08
N LEU A 28 12.36 -10.76 -11.51
CA LEU A 28 13.14 -9.74 -10.84
C LEU A 28 12.22 -8.59 -10.44
N VAL A 29 12.26 -8.20 -9.17
CA VAL A 29 11.41 -7.12 -8.65
C VAL A 29 12.29 -6.03 -8.05
N TYR A 30 12.13 -4.81 -8.56
CA TYR A 30 12.75 -3.62 -8.00
C TYR A 30 11.71 -2.83 -7.20
N PHE A 31 11.95 -2.69 -5.89
CA PHE A 31 11.11 -1.87 -5.02
C PHE A 31 11.69 -0.45 -4.94
N ALA A 32 11.05 0.50 -5.63
CA ALA A 32 11.36 1.92 -5.45
C ALA A 32 10.82 2.41 -4.10
N ARG A 33 11.64 3.14 -3.35
CA ARG A 33 11.29 3.70 -2.05
C ARG A 33 11.80 5.15 -1.97
N PRO A 34 11.11 6.04 -1.25
CA PRO A 34 11.71 7.30 -0.83
C PRO A 34 12.94 7.05 0.05
N GLU A 35 13.79 8.06 0.20
CA GLU A 35 14.88 8.04 1.17
C GLU A 35 14.35 7.86 2.61
N ASP A 36 15.17 7.28 3.48
CA ASP A 36 14.77 6.79 4.80
C ASP A 36 14.15 7.88 5.69
N ASP A 37 14.64 9.11 5.58
CA ASP A 37 14.28 10.28 6.38
C ASP A 37 13.08 11.07 5.81
N VAL A 38 12.65 10.75 4.58
CA VAL A 38 11.50 11.41 3.96
C VAL A 38 10.25 11.18 4.80
N VAL A 39 9.67 12.28 5.29
CA VAL A 39 8.43 12.26 6.05
C VAL A 39 7.25 12.00 5.11
N LEU A 40 6.48 10.96 5.40
CA LEU A 40 5.34 10.55 4.59
C LEU A 40 4.10 11.38 4.94
N ARG A 41 3.86 12.45 4.19
CA ARG A 41 2.67 13.32 4.28
C ARG A 41 1.89 13.40 2.97
N VAL A 42 0.66 13.94 2.99
CA VAL A 42 -0.08 14.19 1.75
C VAL A 42 0.67 15.24 0.91
N LEU A 43 0.62 15.08 -0.42
CA LEU A 43 1.26 16.04 -1.33
C LEU A 43 0.43 17.33 -1.35
N GLU A 44 1.08 18.47 -1.13
CA GLU A 44 0.48 19.80 -1.21
C GLU A 44 0.49 20.33 -2.65
N GLY A 45 -0.42 21.25 -2.98
CA GLY A 45 -0.48 21.91 -4.29
C GLY A 45 -0.93 21.01 -5.44
N SER A 46 -1.56 19.87 -5.15
CA SER A 46 -2.11 18.98 -6.19
C SER A 46 -3.61 19.26 -6.38
N GLU A 47 -3.98 19.84 -7.52
CA GLU A 47 -5.37 20.10 -7.90
C GLU A 47 -6.24 18.82 -7.81
N ARG A 48 -5.68 17.68 -8.22
CA ARG A 48 -6.41 16.40 -8.19
C ARG A 48 -6.70 15.91 -6.77
N ILE A 49 -5.80 16.19 -5.81
CA ILE A 49 -6.05 15.90 -4.39
C ILE A 49 -7.12 16.84 -3.87
N GLU A 50 -7.00 18.13 -4.14
CA GLU A 50 -7.97 19.14 -3.69
C GLU A 50 -9.39 18.88 -4.22
N GLU A 51 -9.52 18.51 -5.49
CA GLU A 51 -10.79 18.13 -6.11
C GLU A 51 -11.42 16.92 -5.40
N LYS A 52 -10.64 15.84 -5.22
CA LYS A 52 -11.12 14.63 -4.52
C LYS A 52 -11.56 14.94 -3.09
N VAL A 53 -10.85 15.81 -2.38
CA VAL A 53 -11.21 16.24 -1.02
C VAL A 53 -12.52 17.02 -1.02
N ARG A 54 -12.74 17.89 -2.02
CA ARG A 54 -14.00 18.62 -2.17
C ARG A 54 -15.18 17.70 -2.44
N GLU A 55 -14.99 16.67 -3.26
CA GLU A 55 -16.03 15.69 -3.61
C GLU A 55 -16.39 14.75 -2.46
N THR A 56 -15.37 14.22 -1.79
CA THR A 56 -15.55 13.13 -0.80
C THR A 56 -15.59 13.63 0.64
N GLY A 57 -15.18 14.88 0.90
CA GLY A 57 -14.95 15.42 2.24
C GLY A 57 -13.80 14.74 2.99
N GLN A 58 -13.05 13.84 2.34
CA GLN A 58 -12.08 12.97 2.98
C GLN A 58 -10.67 13.16 2.40
N VAL A 59 -9.70 13.34 3.30
CA VAL A 59 -8.27 13.20 2.99
C VAL A 59 -7.83 11.85 3.57
N LEU A 60 -7.61 10.86 2.71
CA LEU A 60 -7.10 9.56 3.15
C LEU A 60 -5.67 9.74 3.65
N GLY A 61 -5.48 9.51 4.94
CA GLY A 61 -4.20 9.71 5.62
C GLY A 61 -4.13 10.95 6.50
N ARG A 62 -5.18 11.77 6.62
CA ARG A 62 -5.22 12.95 7.52
C ARG A 62 -5.05 12.59 9.00
N GLU A 63 -5.70 11.52 9.47
CA GLU A 63 -5.50 10.98 10.83
C GLU A 63 -4.11 10.34 11.01
N ARG A 64 -3.46 9.92 9.91
CA ARG A 64 -2.05 9.49 9.90
C ARG A 64 -1.08 10.64 9.77
N GLU A 65 -1.52 11.82 9.37
CA GLU A 65 -0.73 13.04 9.26
C GLU A 65 -0.40 13.61 10.65
N GLU A 66 -1.29 13.39 11.64
CA GLU A 66 -1.00 13.61 13.07
C GLU A 66 0.16 12.76 13.59
N ARG A 67 0.51 11.67 12.89
CA ARG A 67 1.73 10.87 13.11
C ARG A 67 2.59 10.91 11.86
N ALA A 68 3.17 12.07 11.56
CA ALA A 68 4.21 12.22 10.56
C ALA A 68 5.36 11.21 10.80
N VAL A 69 5.34 10.09 10.07
CA VAL A 69 6.37 9.04 10.15
C VAL A 69 7.34 9.14 8.99
N SER A 70 8.59 8.80 9.22
CA SER A 70 9.57 8.67 8.14
C SER A 70 9.29 7.44 7.27
N ALA A 71 9.79 7.44 6.04
CA ALA A 71 9.69 6.29 5.13
C ALA A 71 10.27 5.03 5.76
N LYS A 72 11.42 5.16 6.44
CA LYS A 72 12.06 4.06 7.17
C LYS A 72 11.15 3.48 8.24
N GLU A 73 10.58 4.33 9.09
CA GLU A 73 9.70 3.88 10.17
C GLU A 73 8.47 3.17 9.61
N TRP A 74 7.87 3.73 8.55
CA TRP A 74 6.76 3.10 7.84
C TRP A 74 7.10 1.72 7.30
N ILE A 75 8.25 1.58 6.62
CA ILE A 75 8.73 0.31 6.06
C ILE A 75 9.01 -0.70 7.18
N LEU A 76 9.68 -0.30 8.25
CA LEU A 76 9.98 -1.17 9.39
C LEU A 76 8.72 -1.68 10.05
N ARG A 77 7.72 -0.81 10.30
CA ARG A 77 6.41 -1.22 10.81
C ARG A 77 5.77 -2.26 9.88
N ARG A 78 5.75 -2.00 8.57
CA ARG A 78 5.15 -2.91 7.57
C ARG A 78 5.87 -4.27 7.47
N ALA A 79 7.19 -4.28 7.56
CA ALA A 79 8.01 -5.49 7.40
C ALA A 79 8.14 -6.31 8.70
N LEU A 80 8.20 -5.65 9.85
CA LEU A 80 8.53 -6.27 11.14
C LEU A 80 7.32 -6.50 12.03
N ALA A 81 6.22 -5.74 11.91
CA ALA A 81 5.02 -6.00 12.71
C ALA A 81 4.39 -7.38 12.44
N ARG A 82 4.81 -8.05 11.35
CA ARG A 82 4.43 -9.44 11.03
C ARG A 82 5.34 -10.51 11.65
N ARG A 83 6.44 -10.13 12.32
CA ARG A 83 7.34 -11.06 13.01
C ARG A 83 7.23 -10.88 14.53
N THR A 84 7.07 -11.99 15.24
CA THR A 84 7.21 -12.18 16.71
C THR A 84 6.71 -11.04 17.61
N GLY A 85 5.52 -11.21 18.21
CA GLY A 85 5.05 -10.42 19.37
C GLY A 85 4.50 -9.03 19.06
N GLY A 86 4.54 -8.57 17.81
CA GLY A 86 3.91 -7.32 17.37
C GLY A 86 2.40 -7.43 17.17
N LYS A 87 1.67 -6.30 17.24
CA LYS A 87 0.25 -6.24 16.91
C LYS A 87 0.05 -6.32 15.40
N TRP A 88 -0.80 -7.25 14.96
CA TRP A 88 -1.12 -7.48 13.55
C TRP A 88 -1.60 -6.20 12.82
N GLU A 89 -2.37 -5.38 13.52
CA GLU A 89 -2.99 -4.15 13.02
C GLU A 89 -1.95 -3.13 12.55
N ASP A 90 -0.79 -3.06 13.23
CA ASP A 90 0.28 -2.10 12.91
C ASP A 90 0.99 -2.44 11.59
N SER A 91 0.81 -3.67 11.10
CA SER A 91 1.34 -4.10 9.80
C SER A 91 0.44 -3.71 8.63
N THR A 92 -0.75 -3.17 8.88
CA THR A 92 -1.72 -2.82 7.83
C THR A 92 -1.41 -1.45 7.19
N GLY A 93 -1.81 -1.30 5.93
CA GLY A 93 -1.55 -0.14 5.08
C GLY A 93 -2.86 0.30 4.44
N THR A 94 -2.97 0.19 3.12
CA THR A 94 -4.17 0.57 2.36
C THR A 94 -4.93 -0.65 1.82
N GLU A 95 -4.72 -1.83 2.39
CA GLU A 95 -5.31 -3.08 1.92
C GLU A 95 -6.84 -3.06 1.96
N GLU A 96 -7.45 -2.47 2.99
CA GLU A 96 -8.92 -2.43 3.11
C GLU A 96 -9.59 -1.70 1.95
N ILE A 97 -9.00 -0.58 1.51
CA ILE A 97 -9.46 0.18 0.34
C ILE A 97 -9.30 -0.62 -0.95
N SER A 98 -8.31 -1.53 -0.98
CA SER A 98 -7.91 -2.29 -2.17
C SER A 98 -8.58 -3.66 -2.25
N ARG A 99 -9.13 -4.17 -1.14
CA ARG A 99 -9.92 -5.41 -1.10
C ARG A 99 -11.25 -5.16 -1.81
N ARG A 100 -11.52 -5.97 -2.83
CA ARG A 100 -12.89 -6.11 -3.34
C ARG A 100 -13.63 -7.05 -2.39
N MET A 101 -14.68 -6.56 -1.73
CA MET A 101 -15.63 -7.44 -1.05
C MET A 101 -16.49 -8.13 -2.12
N GLY A 102 -15.98 -9.23 -2.66
CA GLY A 102 -16.69 -10.06 -3.62
C GLY A 102 -16.18 -11.49 -3.47
N GLY A 103 -17.00 -12.32 -2.82
CA GLY A 103 -16.75 -13.76 -2.77
C GLY A 103 -16.75 -14.33 -4.18
N VAL A 104 -15.74 -15.13 -4.51
CA VAL A 104 -15.86 -16.04 -5.64
C VAL A 104 -16.80 -17.13 -5.16
N SER A 105 -18.04 -17.13 -5.65
CA SER A 105 -18.86 -18.34 -5.63
C SER A 105 -18.12 -19.35 -6.51
N VAL A 106 -17.51 -20.34 -5.86
CA VAL A 106 -17.02 -21.55 -6.52
C VAL A 106 -18.17 -22.54 -6.55
#